data_AF-A0A959EXT6-F1
#
_entry.id   AF-A0A959EXT6-F1
#
_cell.length_a   1.000
_cell.length_b   1.000
_cell.length_c   1.000
_cell.angle_alpha   90.00
_cell.angle_beta   90.00
_cell.angle_gamma   90.00
#
_symmetry.space_group_name_H-M   'P 1'
#
loop_
_entity.id
_entity.type
_entity.pdbx_description
1 polymer ?
#
loop_
_entity_poly.entity_id
_entity_poly.type
_entity_poly.pdbx_seq_one_letter_code
_entity_poly.pdbx_strand_id
1 'polypeptide(L)'
;MSQEELIEKEFTEEQQDVLKSIRLNRVILPILLGVGVVIYLLWRQFDPEEFAKIDWTRHTLFWVLATVGLLIVRHLSYATRLRILSNREFSWRKCIELIFIWEFSSAVSPTSVGGSAVAFFVLAQEKLSTAKTATIVL
;
A
#
# COMPACT_ATOMS: atom_id res chain seq x y z
N MET A 1 14.84 36.04 -3.76
CA MET A 1 14.57 34.62 -4.03
C MET A 1 14.91 33.88 -2.75
N SER A 2 13.89 33.35 -2.08
CA SER A 2 13.98 32.81 -0.71
C SER A 2 14.69 31.45 -0.73
N GLN A 3 15.39 31.09 0.35
CA GLN A 3 15.95 29.73 0.52
C GLN A 3 14.89 28.63 0.36
N GLU A 4 13.62 28.93 0.68
CA GLU A 4 12.50 28.00 0.47
C GLU A 4 12.20 27.73 -1.01
N GLU A 5 12.33 28.73 -1.90
CA GLU A 5 12.10 28.55 -3.35
C GLU A 5 13.18 27.69 -4.02
N LEU A 6 14.40 27.69 -3.46
CA LEU A 6 15.51 26.88 -3.94
C LEU A 6 15.34 25.40 -3.54
N ILE A 7 14.93 25.15 -2.30
CA ILE A 7 14.66 23.81 -1.79
C ILE A 7 13.46 23.19 -2.51
N GLU A 8 12.39 23.97 -2.75
CA GLU A 8 11.20 23.51 -3.48
C GLU A 8 11.52 23.18 -4.94
N LYS A 9 12.40 23.96 -5.59
CA LYS A 9 12.88 23.66 -6.95
C LYS A 9 13.76 22.41 -7.01
N GLU A 10 14.75 22.27 -6.12
CA GLU A 10 15.61 21.08 -6.10
C GLU A 10 14.79 19.79 -5.89
N PHE A 11 13.82 19.81 -4.97
CA PHE A 11 12.97 18.65 -4.70
C PHE A 11 12.09 18.27 -5.91
N THR A 12 11.62 19.27 -6.66
CA THR A 12 10.77 19.06 -7.84
C THR A 12 11.57 18.53 -9.05
N GLU A 13 12.82 19.00 -9.24
CA GLU A 13 13.69 18.52 -10.32
C GLU A 13 14.16 17.08 -10.08
N GLU A 14 14.57 16.73 -8.85
CA GLU A 14 14.91 15.33 -8.51
C GLU A 14 13.72 14.40 -8.77
N GLN A 15 12.51 14.76 -8.31
CA GLN A 15 11.31 13.96 -8.54
C GLN A 15 11.01 13.77 -10.03
N GLN A 16 11.21 14.80 -10.86
CA GLN A 16 11.00 14.69 -12.32
C GLN A 16 12.01 13.74 -13.00
N ASP A 17 13.26 13.71 -12.54
CA ASP A 17 14.27 12.79 -13.08
C ASP A 17 14.05 11.35 -12.62
N VAL A 18 13.58 11.14 -11.37
CA VAL A 18 13.15 9.79 -10.93
C VAL A 18 11.97 9.30 -11.77
N LEU A 19 10.99 10.17 -12.06
CA LEU A 19 9.85 9.84 -12.92
C LEU A 19 10.25 9.57 -14.39
N LYS A 20 11.25 10.26 -14.93
CA LYS A 20 11.82 9.99 -16.27
C LYS A 20 12.63 8.69 -16.33
N SER A 21 13.26 8.29 -15.22
CA SER A 21 14.03 7.02 -15.13
C SER A 21 13.12 5.79 -15.18
N ILE A 22 11.85 5.93 -14.75
CA ILE A 22 10.82 4.93 -15.00
C ILE A 22 10.37 5.09 -16.44
N ARG A 23 10.54 4.03 -17.25
CA ARG A 23 10.02 3.97 -18.63
C ARG A 23 8.49 3.93 -18.61
N LEU A 24 7.87 5.08 -18.35
CA LEU A 24 6.43 5.27 -18.17
C LEU A 24 5.65 4.71 -19.37
N ASN A 25 6.22 4.84 -20.57
CA ASN A 25 5.66 4.32 -21.82
C ASN A 25 5.52 2.78 -21.85
N ARG A 26 6.31 2.03 -21.07
CA ARG A 26 6.20 0.56 -20.97
C ARG A 26 5.17 0.13 -19.92
N VAL A 27 4.87 0.99 -18.96
CA VAL A 27 3.92 0.69 -17.86
C VAL A 27 2.51 1.19 -18.19
N ILE A 28 2.38 2.24 -18.99
CA ILE A 28 1.08 2.85 -19.34
C ILE A 28 0.17 1.87 -20.11
N LEU A 29 0.76 1.04 -20.99
CA LEU A 29 0.03 0.11 -21.85
C LEU A 29 -0.67 -1.02 -21.06
N PRO A 30 0.00 -1.76 -20.15
CA PRO A 30 -0.68 -2.72 -19.28
C PRO A 30 -1.64 -2.07 -18.27
N ILE A 31 -1.37 -0.85 -17.79
CA ILE A 31 -2.32 -0.12 -16.94
C ILE A 31 -3.61 0.17 -17.71
N LEU A 32 -3.52 0.73 -18.92
CA LEU A 32 -4.69 1.06 -19.74
C LEU A 32 -5.50 -0.18 -20.12
N LEU A 33 -4.81 -1.29 -20.46
CA LEU A 33 -5.48 -2.57 -20.71
C LEU A 33 -6.21 -3.07 -19.46
N GLY A 34 -5.56 -3.06 -18.30
CA GLY A 34 -6.16 -3.48 -17.04
C GLY A 34 -7.38 -2.64 -16.67
N VAL A 35 -7.25 -1.31 -16.71
CA VAL A 35 -8.35 -0.38 -16.44
C VAL A 35 -9.49 -0.56 -17.44
N GLY A 36 -9.18 -0.71 -18.73
CA GLY A 36 -10.18 -0.96 -19.77
C GLY A 36 -10.98 -2.25 -19.52
N VAL A 37 -10.30 -3.33 -19.13
CA VAL A 37 -10.96 -4.60 -18.78
C VAL A 37 -11.81 -4.46 -17.51
N VAL A 38 -11.31 -3.78 -16.47
CA VAL A 38 -12.08 -3.54 -15.24
C VAL A 38 -13.34 -2.74 -15.52
N ILE A 39 -13.25 -1.64 -16.30
CA ILE A 39 -14.41 -0.83 -16.69
C ILE A 39 -15.39 -1.66 -17.51
N TYR A 40 -14.90 -2.46 -18.48
CA TYR A 40 -15.75 -3.33 -19.29
C TYR A 40 -16.49 -4.38 -18.43
N LEU A 41 -15.78 -5.04 -17.51
CA LEU A 41 -16.37 -6.02 -16.60
C LEU A 41 -17.39 -5.37 -15.66
N LEU A 42 -17.07 -4.20 -15.12
CA LEU A 42 -17.96 -3.46 -14.24
C LEU A 42 -19.22 -3.06 -15.00
N TRP A 43 -19.12 -2.48 -16.20
CA TRP A 43 -20.30 -2.13 -17.00
C TRP A 43 -21.16 -3.36 -17.36
N ARG A 44 -20.54 -4.52 -17.60
CA ARG A 44 -21.27 -5.75 -17.93
C ARG A 44 -21.94 -6.41 -16.71
N GLN A 45 -21.35 -6.29 -15.52
CA GLN A 45 -21.79 -6.97 -14.30
C GLN A 45 -22.55 -6.05 -13.33
N PHE A 46 -22.56 -4.75 -13.60
CA PHE A 46 -23.23 -3.77 -12.75
C PHE A 46 -24.74 -3.82 -13.01
N ASP A 47 -25.43 -4.53 -12.13
CA ASP A 47 -26.89 -4.55 -12.06
C ASP A 47 -27.37 -3.69 -10.86
N PRO A 48 -27.85 -2.46 -11.09
CA PRO A 48 -28.32 -1.58 -10.02
C PRO A 48 -29.48 -2.17 -9.22
N GLU A 49 -30.30 -3.04 -9.81
CA GLU A 49 -31.45 -3.63 -9.14
C GLU A 49 -31.01 -4.65 -8.07
N GLU A 50 -29.89 -5.36 -8.29
CA GLU A 50 -29.30 -6.25 -7.29
C GLU A 50 -28.76 -5.46 -6.08
N PHE A 51 -28.14 -4.30 -6.30
CA PHE A 51 -27.67 -3.46 -5.19
C PHE A 51 -28.83 -2.85 -4.39
N ALA A 52 -29.97 -2.57 -5.04
CA ALA A 52 -31.16 -2.05 -4.37
C ALA A 52 -31.82 -3.09 -3.44
N LYS A 53 -31.54 -4.39 -3.63
CA LYS A 53 -32.01 -5.49 -2.77
C LYS A 53 -31.17 -5.67 -1.50
N ILE A 54 -30.07 -4.92 -1.34
CA ILE A 54 -29.24 -5.01 -0.14
C ILE A 54 -30.00 -4.39 1.04
N ASP A 55 -30.50 -5.27 1.91
CA ASP A 55 -31.12 -4.85 3.17
C ASP A 55 -30.06 -4.37 4.17
N TRP A 56 -29.99 -3.05 4.35
CA TRP A 56 -29.18 -2.38 5.36
C TRP A 56 -29.79 -2.53 6.75
N THR A 57 -29.77 -3.77 7.27
CA THR A 57 -30.25 -4.10 8.61
C THR A 57 -29.14 -4.01 9.67
N ARG A 58 -29.53 -4.04 10.95
CA ARG A 58 -28.59 -4.10 12.09
C ARG A 58 -27.65 -5.30 12.01
N HIS A 59 -28.13 -6.41 11.46
CA HIS A 59 -27.31 -7.61 11.24
C HIS A 59 -26.20 -7.36 10.19
N THR A 60 -26.51 -6.70 9.08
CA THR A 60 -25.52 -6.29 8.06
C THR A 60 -24.49 -5.36 8.67
N LEU A 61 -24.92 -4.35 9.44
CA LEU A 61 -24.02 -3.43 10.13
C LEU A 61 -23.10 -4.17 11.12
N PHE A 62 -23.62 -5.13 11.88
CA PHE A 62 -22.82 -5.96 12.79
C PHE A 62 -21.70 -6.69 12.05
N TRP A 63 -21.99 -7.33 10.92
CA TRP A 63 -20.98 -8.06 10.15
C TRP A 63 -19.96 -7.15 9.46
N VAL A 64 -20.37 -5.96 9.02
CA VAL A 64 -19.44 -4.94 8.50
C VAL A 64 -18.48 -4.50 9.60
N LEU A 65 -18.98 -4.21 10.80
CA LEU A 65 -18.15 -3.86 11.95
C LEU A 65 -17.24 -5.02 12.39
N ALA A 66 -17.74 -6.25 12.37
CA ALA A 66 -16.94 -7.44 12.66
C ALA A 66 -15.78 -7.59 11.65
N THR A 67 -16.03 -7.29 10.37
CA THR A 67 -14.99 -7.31 9.32
C THR A 67 -13.93 -6.25 9.58
N VAL A 68 -14.31 -5.03 9.96
CA VAL A 68 -13.36 -3.99 10.37
C VAL A 68 -12.55 -4.43 11.59
N GLY A 69 -13.19 -5.07 12.57
CA GLY A 69 -12.50 -5.65 13.73
C GLY A 69 -11.46 -6.71 13.34
N LEU A 70 -11.82 -7.62 12.43
CA LEU A 70 -10.90 -8.63 11.89
C LEU A 70 -9.73 -8.00 11.13
N LEU A 71 -9.95 -6.91 10.39
CA LEU A 71 -8.87 -6.17 9.73
C LEU A 71 -7.90 -5.55 10.75
N ILE A 72 -8.39 -5.04 11.88
CA ILE A 72 -7.54 -4.53 12.96
C ILE A 72 -6.71 -5.69 13.55
N VAL A 73 -7.34 -6.82 13.85
CA VAL A 73 -6.65 -8.01 14.37
C VAL A 73 -5.58 -8.51 13.38
N ARG A 74 -5.89 -8.53 12.08
CA ARG A 74 -4.92 -8.85 11.01
C ARG A 74 -3.72 -7.91 11.08
N HIS A 75 -3.99 -6.61 11.16
CA HIS A 75 -2.94 -5.59 11.18
C HIS A 75 -2.04 -5.71 12.41
N LEU A 76 -2.62 -5.94 13.60
CA LEU A 76 -1.88 -6.19 14.83
C LEU A 76 -1.06 -7.49 14.77
N SER A 77 -1.58 -8.53 14.12
CA SER A 77 -0.86 -9.79 13.91
C SER A 77 0.38 -9.59 13.04
N TYR A 78 0.28 -8.79 11.97
CA TYR A 78 1.41 -8.42 11.12
C TYR A 78 2.43 -7.55 11.87
N ALA A 79 1.98 -6.57 12.66
CA ALA A 79 2.86 -5.76 13.50
C ALA A 79 3.61 -6.63 14.53
N THR A 80 2.93 -7.63 15.10
CA THR A 80 3.54 -8.60 16.03
C THR A 80 4.60 -9.44 15.34
N ARG A 81 4.31 -9.98 14.15
CA ARG A 81 5.29 -10.70 13.32
C ARG A 81 6.52 -9.83 13.07
N LEU A 82 6.32 -8.61 12.59
CA LEU A 82 7.41 -7.66 12.33
C LEU A 82 8.27 -7.41 13.58
N ARG A 83 7.63 -7.19 14.73
CA ARG A 83 8.33 -6.97 16.01
C ARG A 83 9.15 -8.18 16.46
N ILE A 84 8.66 -9.40 16.22
CA ILE A 84 9.38 -10.63 16.58
C ILE A 84 10.57 -10.82 15.65
N LEU A 85 10.37 -10.72 14.33
CA LEU A 85 11.44 -10.92 13.34
C LEU A 85 12.48 -9.79 13.40
N SER A 86 12.09 -8.59 13.84
CA SER A 86 13.03 -7.49 14.08
C SER A 86 13.81 -7.65 15.39
N ASN A 87 13.62 -8.70 16.19
CA ASN A 87 14.17 -8.86 17.55
C ASN A 87 13.78 -7.72 18.51
N ARG A 88 12.55 -7.19 18.37
CA ARG A 88 12.00 -6.10 19.20
C ARG A 88 12.75 -4.77 19.12
N GLU A 89 13.54 -4.55 18.07
CA GLU A 89 14.22 -3.27 17.78
C GLU A 89 13.21 -2.11 17.60
N PHE A 90 11.99 -2.42 17.16
CA PHE A 90 10.94 -1.43 16.92
C PHE A 90 9.93 -1.34 18.06
N SER A 91 9.48 -0.12 18.35
CA SER A 91 8.32 0.11 19.21
C SER A 91 7.02 -0.38 18.54
N TRP A 92 5.99 -0.70 19.33
CA TRP A 92 4.72 -1.19 18.79
C TRP A 92 4.06 -0.20 17.82
N ARG A 93 4.15 1.10 18.14
CA ARG A 93 3.65 2.17 17.28
C ARG A 93 4.37 2.18 15.93
N LYS A 94 5.70 2.04 15.95
CA LYS A 94 6.51 2.00 14.73
C LYS A 94 6.21 0.77 13.89
N CYS A 95 6.03 -0.41 14.49
CA CYS A 95 5.62 -1.60 13.76
C CYS A 95 4.26 -1.41 13.07
N ILE A 96 3.29 -0.80 13.74
CA ILE A 96 1.97 -0.53 13.16
C ILE A 96 2.09 0.46 11.99
N GLU A 97 2.84 1.55 12.15
CA GLU A 97 3.09 2.53 11.08
C GLU A 97 3.72 1.88 9.84
N LEU A 98 4.75 1.06 10.04
CA LEU A 98 5.44 0.34 8.95
C LEU A 98 4.51 -0.61 8.20
N ILE A 99 3.68 -1.37 8.93
CA ILE A 99 2.70 -2.28 8.31
C ILE A 99 1.59 -1.50 7.60
N PHE A 100 1.16 -0.35 8.12
CA PHE A 100 0.21 0.51 7.41
C PHE A 100 0.75 1.00 6.08
N ILE A 101 1.99 1.50 6.05
CA ILE A 101 2.65 1.94 4.81
C ILE A 101 2.81 0.77 3.84
N TRP A 102 3.22 -0.40 4.34
CA TRP A 102 3.35 -1.62 3.55
C TRP A 102 2.00 -2.03 2.92
N GLU A 103 0.96 -2.23 3.71
CA GLU A 103 -0.35 -2.69 3.25
C GLU A 103 -1.01 -1.68 2.31
N PHE A 104 -0.86 -0.38 2.59
CA PHE A 104 -1.33 0.68 1.71
C PHE A 104 -0.61 0.64 0.36
N SER A 105 0.72 0.51 0.36
CA SER A 105 1.48 0.38 -0.88
C SER A 105 1.06 -0.85 -1.67
N SER A 106 0.87 -2.01 -1.03
CA SER A 106 0.38 -3.22 -1.69
C SER A 106 -0.97 -3.03 -2.37
N ALA A 107 -1.85 -2.20 -1.81
CA ALA A 107 -3.17 -1.96 -2.35
C ALA A 107 -3.17 -0.96 -3.52
N VAL A 108 -2.23 -0.03 -3.54
CA VAL A 108 -2.17 1.06 -4.54
C VAL A 108 -1.23 0.74 -5.70
N SER A 109 -0.11 0.03 -5.48
CA SER A 109 0.89 -0.18 -6.53
C SER A 109 0.71 -1.51 -7.30
N PRO A 110 1.13 -1.57 -8.58
CA PRO A 110 1.14 -2.80 -9.36
C PRO A 110 1.97 -3.90 -8.67
N THR A 111 1.60 -5.17 -8.84
CA THR A 111 2.21 -6.33 -8.14
C THR A 111 3.74 -6.38 -8.22
N SER A 112 4.36 -5.87 -9.30
CA SER A 112 5.83 -5.86 -9.50
C SER A 112 6.60 -4.82 -8.66
N VAL A 113 5.93 -3.78 -8.15
CA VAL A 113 6.50 -2.68 -7.33
C VAL A 113 5.62 -2.43 -6.10
N GLY A 114 4.98 -3.51 -5.66
CA GLY A 114 3.98 -3.59 -4.60
C GLY A 114 4.47 -3.18 -3.21
N GLY A 115 3.82 -3.75 -2.21
CA GLY A 115 4.23 -3.56 -0.83
C GLY A 115 5.59 -4.18 -0.49
N SER A 116 6.02 -5.29 -1.10
CA SER A 116 7.32 -5.90 -0.72
C SER A 116 8.51 -5.00 -1.07
N ALA A 117 8.46 -4.30 -2.20
CA ALA A 117 9.50 -3.35 -2.59
C ALA A 117 9.55 -2.15 -1.63
N VAL A 118 8.39 -1.58 -1.30
CA VAL A 118 8.28 -0.47 -0.37
C VAL A 118 8.66 -0.89 1.06
N ALA A 119 8.23 -2.06 1.51
CA ALA A 119 8.58 -2.61 2.82
C ALA A 119 10.09 -2.79 2.96
N PHE A 120 10.73 -3.36 1.94
CA PHE A 120 12.19 -3.49 1.91
C PHE A 120 12.87 -2.14 2.01
N PHE A 121 12.44 -1.15 1.22
CA PHE A 121 12.99 0.20 1.24
C PHE A 121 12.82 0.88 2.61
N VAL A 122 11.60 0.90 3.15
CA VAL A 122 11.30 1.56 4.43
C VAL A 122 12.05 0.89 5.59
N LEU A 123 12.09 -0.45 5.63
CA LEU A 123 12.82 -1.17 6.67
C LEU A 123 14.35 -1.05 6.55
N ALA A 124 14.88 -0.91 5.33
CA ALA A 124 16.31 -0.67 5.11
C ALA A 124 16.76 0.70 5.65
N GLN A 125 15.85 1.70 5.68
CA GLN A 125 16.14 3.00 6.28
C GLN A 125 16.18 2.98 7.82
N GLU A 126 15.53 2.01 8.45
CA GLU A 126 15.40 1.91 9.91
C GLU A 126 16.64 1.29 10.62
N LYS A 127 17.84 1.47 10.05
CA LYS A 127 19.15 0.98 10.55
C LYS A 127 19.25 -0.54 10.79
N LEU A 128 18.29 -1.34 10.31
CA LEU A 128 18.42 -2.79 10.29
C LEU A 128 19.44 -3.21 9.23
N SER A 129 20.18 -4.29 9.49
CA SER A 129 21.06 -4.85 8.46
C SER A 129 20.22 -5.30 7.25
N THR A 130 20.71 -5.04 6.05
CA THR A 130 20.01 -5.35 4.79
C THR A 130 19.61 -6.84 4.71
N ALA A 131 20.44 -7.73 5.26
CA ALA A 131 20.14 -9.16 5.36
C ALA A 131 18.93 -9.45 6.26
N LYS A 132 18.82 -8.77 7.41
CA LYS A 132 17.70 -8.92 8.35
C LYS A 132 16.40 -8.35 7.74
N THR A 133 16.50 -7.23 7.03
CA THR A 133 15.38 -6.65 6.28
C THR A 133 14.89 -7.59 5.18
N ALA A 134 15.78 -8.22 4.42
CA ALA A 134 15.42 -9.21 3.41
C ALA A 134 14.66 -10.41 4.03
N THR A 135 15.12 -10.95 5.16
CA THR A 135 14.44 -12.04 5.88
C THR A 135 13.09 -11.65 6.48
N ILE A 136 12.90 -10.37 6.82
CA ILE A 136 11.62 -9.87 7.30
C ILE A 136 10.60 -9.79 6.16
N VAL A 137 11.06 -9.41 4.97
CA VAL A 137 10.19 -9.11 3.81
C VAL A 137 9.87 -10.36 2.98
N LEU A 138 10.83 -11.27 2.80
CA LEU A 138 10.69 -12.53 2.06
C LEU A 138 10.09 -13.64 2.93
#